data_AF-A0A2N9AIA6-F1
#
_entry.id   AF-A0A2N9AIA6-F1
#
_cell.length_a   1.000
_cell.length_b   1.000
_cell.length_c   1.000
_cell.angle_alpha   90.00
_cell.angle_beta   90.00
_cell.angle_gamma   90.00
#
_symmetry.space_group_name_H-M   'P 1'
#
loop_
_entity.id
_entity.type
_entity.pdbx_description
1 polymer ?
#
loop_
_entity_poly.entity_id
_entity_poly.type
_entity_poly.pdbx_seq_one_letter_code
_entity_poly.pdbx_strand_id
1 'polypeptide(L)' 'MAGIAFDVLMETGVLVDPLPLWEDELERRVAFSNPALIDAIWRDGVRV' A
#
# COMPACT_ATOMS: atom_id res chain seq x y z
N MET A 1 7.97 -8.63 10.09
CA MET A 1 7.73 -8.33 8.65
C MET A 1 8.46 -7.08 8.16
N ALA A 2 8.80 -6.11 9.01
CA ALA A 2 9.60 -4.93 8.61
C ALA A 2 11.03 -5.24 8.12
N GLY A 3 11.62 -6.39 8.50
CA GLY A 3 12.99 -6.76 8.09
C GLY A 3 13.16 -6.91 6.58
N ILE A 4 12.26 -7.65 5.92
CA ILE A 4 12.35 -7.92 4.47
C ILE A 4 12.23 -6.62 3.66
N ALA A 5 11.36 -5.70 4.08
CA ALA A 5 11.21 -4.41 3.41
C ALA A 5 12.50 -3.57 3.47
N PHE A 6 13.20 -3.64 4.62
CA PHE A 6 14.49 -2.96 4.79
C PHE A 6 15.60 -3.61 3.96
N ASP A 7 15.65 -4.94 3.91
CA ASP A 7 16.62 -5.67 3.09
C ASP A 7 16.46 -5.32 1.60
N VAL A 8 15.23 -5.31 1.08
CA VAL A 8 14.95 -4.92 -0.32
C VAL A 8 15.39 -3.49 -0.61
N LEU A 9 15.12 -2.55 0.31
CA LEU A 9 15.58 -1.17 0.15
C LEU A 9 17.11 -1.09 0.04
N MET A 10 17.84 -1.79 0.91
CA MET A 10 19.29 -1.79 0.90
C MET A 10 19.89 -2.42 -0.35
N GLU A 11 19.28 -3.50 -0.85
CA GLU A 11 19.79 -4.23 -2.02
C GLU A 11 19.44 -3.58 -3.35
N THR A 12 18.26 -2.96 -3.45
CA THR A 12 17.71 -2.48 -4.74
C THR A 12 17.61 -0.97 -4.86
N GLY A 13 17.69 -0.24 -3.74
CA GLY A 13 17.38 1.19 -3.68
C GLY A 13 15.89 1.52 -3.79
N VAL A 14 15.00 0.52 -3.78
CA VAL A 14 13.55 0.70 -3.87
C VAL A 14 12.95 0.75 -2.46
N LEU A 15 12.27 1.85 -2.13
CA LEU A 15 11.54 1.97 -0.86
C LEU A 15 10.27 1.10 -0.90
N VAL A 16 10.23 0.08 -0.05
CA VAL A 16 9.04 -0.73 0.20
C VAL A 16 8.44 -0.30 1.53
N ASP A 17 7.34 0.44 1.47
CA ASP A 17 6.61 0.88 2.65
C ASP A 17 5.24 0.18 2.68
N PRO A 18 4.94 -0.64 3.69
CA PRO A 18 3.59 -1.17 3.83
C PRO A 18 2.64 -0.01 4.10
N LEU A 19 1.63 0.18 3.25
CA LEU A 19 0.54 1.10 3.54
C LEU A 19 -0.44 0.39 4.50
N PRO A 20 -0.48 0.72 5.80
CA PRO A 20 -1.48 0.15 6.68
C PRO A 20 -2.85 0.67 6.24
N LEU A 21 -3.78 -0.26 6.00
CA LEU A 21 -5.13 0.04 5.56
C LEU A 21 -6.11 -0.86 6.32
N TRP A 22 -7.06 -0.25 7.03
CA TRP A 22 -8.17 -0.98 7.64
C TRP A 22 -9.35 -1.10 6.66
N GLU A 23 -10.17 -2.14 6.82
CA GLU A 23 -11.28 -2.43 5.89
C GLU A 23 -12.32 -1.30 5.87
N ASP A 24 -12.61 -0.71 7.03
CA ASP A 24 -13.53 0.41 7.16
C ASP A 24 -12.98 1.71 6.54
N GLU A 25 -11.66 1.90 6.54
CA GLU A 25 -11.01 3.03 5.86
C GLU A 25 -11.10 2.88 4.34
N LEU A 26 -10.92 1.65 3.83
CA LEU A 26 -11.06 1.33 2.41
C LEU A 26 -12.51 1.58 1.94
N GLU A 27 -13.50 1.15 2.72
CA GLU A 27 -14.93 1.36 2.43
C GLU A 27 -15.36 2.84 2.48
N ARG A 28 -14.81 3.61 3.43
CA ARG A 28 -15.23 5.00 3.67
C ARG A 28 -14.55 6.04 2.78
N ARG A 29 -13.57 5.65 1.96
CA ARG A 29 -12.71 6.59 1.20
C ARG A 29 -12.22 7.73 2.09
N VAL A 30 -11.69 7.39 3.26
CA VAL A 30 -11.02 8.36 4.14
C VAL A 30 -10.03 9.15 3.30
N ALA A 31 -9.77 10.42 3.60
CA ALA A 31 -8.89 11.26 2.79
C ALA A 31 -7.44 10.71 2.84
N PHE A 32 -7.15 9.76 1.98
CA PHE A 32 -5.84 9.17 1.80
C PHE A 32 -4.94 10.18 1.11
N SER A 33 -3.66 10.19 1.49
CA SER A 33 -2.66 11.06 0.87
C SER A 33 -2.52 10.83 -0.64
N ASN A 34 -2.89 9.64 -1.12
CA ASN A 34 -2.95 9.31 -2.55
C ASN A 34 -4.29 8.66 -2.92
N PRO A 35 -5.31 9.45 -3.28
CA PRO A 35 -6.62 8.93 -3.67
C PRO A 35 -6.58 8.01 -4.90
N ALA A 36 -5.67 8.29 -5.85
CA ALA A 36 -5.54 7.51 -7.08
C ALA A 36 -5.08 6.06 -6.83
N LEU A 37 -4.30 5.83 -5.77
CA LEU A 37 -3.91 4.48 -5.36
C LEU A 37 -5.13 3.66 -4.93
N ILE A 38 -6.02 4.27 -4.15
CA ILE A 38 -7.24 3.61 -3.67
C ILE A 38 -8.17 3.30 -4.83
N ASP A 39 -8.36 4.25 -5.75
CA ASP A 39 -9.16 4.03 -6.96
C ASP A 39 -8.60 2.89 -7.81
N ALA A 40 -7.27 2.79 -7.94
CA ALA A 40 -6.62 1.68 -8.65
C ALA A 40 -6.85 0.32 -7.96
N ILE A 41 -6.74 0.25 -6.63
CA ILE A 41 -7.02 -0.97 -5.84
C ILE A 41 -8.47 -1.41 -6.04
N TRP A 42 -9.44 -0.48 -6.03
CA TRP A 42 -10.85 -0.79 -6.29
C TRP A 42 -11.12 -1.24 -7.73
N ARG A 43 -10.45 -0.62 -8.70
CA ARG A 43 -10.64 -0.93 -10.13
C ARG A 43 -10.07 -2.29 -10.49
N ASP A 44 -8.86 -2.58 -10.04
CA ASP A 44 -8.08 -3.74 -10.49
C ASP A 44 -8.18 -4.94 -9.51
N GLY A 45 -8.57 -4.67 -8.26
CA GLY A 45 -8.64 -5.65 -7.17
C GLY A 45 -7.25 -6.10 -6.69
N VAL A 46 -7.15 -6.62 -5.47
CA VAL A 46 -5.95 -7.35 -5.02
C VAL A 46 -6.02 -8.75 -5.61
N ARG A 47 -5.39 -8.95 -6.76
CA ARG A 47 -5.15 -10.30 -7.31
C ARG A 47 -3.95 -10.89 -6.56
N VAL A 48 -4.22 -11.76 -5.59
CA VAL A 48 -3.22 -12.56 -4.85
C VAL A 48 -2.75 -13.71 -5.74
#